data_AF-A0A3P7MLS6-F1
#
_entry.id   AF-A0A3P7MLS6-F1
#
_cell.length_a   1.000
_cell.length_b   1.000
_cell.length_c   1.000
_cell.angle_alpha   90.00
_cell.angle_beta   90.00
_cell.angle_gamma   90.00
#
_symmetry.space_group_name_H-M   'P 1'
#
loop_
_entity.id
_entity.type
_entity.pdbx_description
1 polymer ?
#
loop_
_entity_poly.entity_id
_entity_poly.type
_entity_poly.pdbx_seq_one_letter_code
_entity_poly.pdbx_strand_id
1 'polypeptide(L)'
;MFSGADNRCIHCGHSVHHVGPIYIGPIHNRHFVEGILNSLKETSEEERLGTHNRLLGVLTNVAEELEVPLYYEHDQLFNVVKCSVPKAISVKSAILNAGYKVSGSHCNPRALKTNAPTQFLWDICRFAVRTVSHFFLSHKFEDVSLPNLSRKKTAAIVKSIHKLCLNRI
;
A
#
# COMPACT_ATOMS: atom_id res chain seq x y z
N MET A 1 -9.25 -11.72 -9.65
CA MET A 1 -8.44 -12.68 -10.41
C MET A 1 -7.52 -11.86 -11.33
N PHE A 2 -6.21 -12.03 -11.22
CA PHE A 2 -5.21 -11.14 -11.86
C PHE A 2 -4.87 -11.53 -13.31
N SER A 3 -5.14 -12.78 -13.68
CA SER A 3 -4.83 -13.35 -14.99
C SER A 3 -6.08 -13.34 -15.86
N GLY A 4 -5.93 -12.83 -17.08
CA GLY A 4 -6.92 -12.91 -18.15
C GLY A 4 -6.85 -14.23 -18.91
N ALA A 5 -7.67 -14.36 -19.96
CA ALA A 5 -7.76 -15.57 -20.76
C ALA A 5 -6.56 -15.70 -21.71
N ASP A 6 -5.40 -16.17 -21.21
CA ASP A 6 -4.13 -16.50 -21.93
C ASP A 6 -2.84 -16.32 -21.08
N ASN A 7 -2.91 -16.39 -19.74
CA ASN A 7 -1.77 -16.08 -18.87
C ASN A 7 -1.23 -14.65 -19.03
N ARG A 8 -2.02 -13.69 -19.53
CA ARG A 8 -1.65 -12.27 -19.51
C ARG A 8 -2.31 -11.52 -18.36
N CYS A 9 -1.67 -10.45 -17.90
CA CYS A 9 -2.21 -9.55 -16.90
C CYS A 9 -3.32 -8.67 -17.51
N ILE A 10 -4.49 -8.60 -16.88
CA ILE A 10 -5.63 -7.79 -17.37
C ILE A 10 -5.37 -6.27 -17.37
N HIS A 11 -4.31 -5.81 -16.69
CA HIS A 11 -4.00 -4.40 -16.53
C HIS A 11 -2.86 -3.90 -17.42
N CYS A 12 -1.81 -4.71 -17.60
CA CYS A 12 -0.61 -4.32 -18.35
C CYS A 12 -0.29 -5.23 -19.53
N GLY A 13 -1.04 -6.32 -19.76
CA GLY A 13 -0.85 -7.24 -20.87
C GLY A 13 0.42 -8.10 -20.83
N HIS A 14 1.26 -7.96 -19.79
CA HIS A 14 2.47 -8.77 -19.64
C HIS A 14 2.13 -10.21 -19.26
N SER A 15 3.02 -11.15 -19.61
CA SER A 15 2.90 -12.55 -19.22
C SER A 15 2.95 -12.72 -17.69
N VAL A 16 2.03 -13.51 -17.17
CA VAL A 16 1.92 -13.86 -15.75
C VAL A 16 2.43 -15.28 -15.59
N HIS A 17 3.43 -15.43 -14.72
CA HIS A 17 3.90 -16.72 -14.28
C HIS A 17 3.17 -17.12 -13.00
N HIS A 18 2.56 -18.30 -13.00
CA HIS A 18 1.96 -18.85 -11.80
C HIS A 18 3.07 -19.42 -10.92
N VAL A 19 3.21 -18.88 -9.71
CA VAL A 19 4.14 -19.39 -8.70
C VAL A 19 3.35 -20.29 -7.77
N GLY A 20 3.96 -21.43 -7.43
CA GLY A 20 3.32 -22.66 -6.96
C GLY A 20 2.53 -22.59 -5.65
N PRO A 21 2.24 -23.75 -5.03
CA PRO A 21 1.50 -23.78 -3.79
C PRO A 21 2.35 -23.10 -2.70
N ILE A 22 1.80 -22.03 -2.14
CA ILE A 22 2.40 -21.31 -1.01
C ILE A 22 1.49 -21.45 0.21
N TYR A 23 2.08 -21.32 1.40
CA TYR A 23 1.30 -21.20 2.62
C TYR A 23 0.54 -19.87 2.61
N ILE A 24 -0.79 -19.94 2.59
CA ILE A 24 -1.70 -18.77 2.57
C ILE A 24 -2.36 -18.51 3.94
N GLY A 25 -2.05 -19.33 4.95
CA GLY A 25 -2.60 -19.18 6.28
C GLY A 25 -2.03 -17.98 7.04
N PRO A 26 -2.52 -17.72 8.26
CA PRO A 26 -1.98 -16.68 9.12
C PRO A 26 -0.49 -16.90 9.38
N ILE A 27 0.32 -15.84 9.16
CA ILE A 27 1.77 -15.85 9.41
C ILE A 27 2.13 -15.37 10.82
N HIS A 28 1.18 -14.76 11.53
CA HIS A 28 1.39 -14.23 12.88
C HIS A 28 0.40 -14.89 13.85
N ASN A 29 0.87 -15.20 15.06
CA ASN A 29 0.00 -15.45 16.20
C ASN A 29 -0.06 -14.15 17.02
N ARG A 30 -1.16 -13.41 16.92
CA ARG A 30 -1.29 -12.07 17.52
C ARG A 30 -1.10 -12.10 19.04
N HIS A 31 -1.69 -13.08 19.73
CA HIS A 31 -1.57 -13.21 21.18
C HIS A 31 -0.11 -13.42 21.62
N PHE A 32 0.63 -14.25 20.88
CA PHE A 32 2.05 -14.48 21.15
C PHE A 32 2.90 -13.22 20.92
N VAL A 33 2.66 -12.50 19.82
CA VAL A 33 3.37 -11.26 19.50
C VAL A 33 3.09 -10.18 20.54
N GLU A 34 1.83 -9.99 20.93
CA GLU A 34 1.41 -9.02 21.95
C GLU A 34 2.02 -9.36 23.31
N GLY A 35 2.09 -10.64 23.68
CA GLY A 35 2.75 -11.11 24.89
C GLY A 35 4.23 -10.70 24.95
N ILE A 36 4.99 -10.99 23.89
CA ILE A 36 6.41 -10.61 23.82
C ILE A 36 6.57 -9.08 23.86
N LEU A 37 5.72 -8.35 23.14
CA LEU A 37 5.80 -6.90 23.06
C LEU A 37 5.53 -6.25 24.43
N ASN A 38 4.65 -6.82 25.24
CA ASN A 38 4.43 -6.37 26.62
C ASN A 38 5.63 -6.69 27.52
N SER A 39 6.15 -7.93 27.47
CA SER A 39 7.35 -8.31 28.24
C SER A 39 8.54 -7.41 27.93
N LEU A 40 8.74 -7.02 26.67
CA LEU A 40 9.79 -6.07 26.29
C LEU A 40 9.55 -4.70 26.92
N LYS A 41 8.33 -4.16 26.85
CA LYS A 41 8.03 -2.85 27.43
C LYS A 41 8.25 -2.81 28.96
N GLU A 42 8.05 -3.93 29.63
CA GLU A 42 8.22 -4.06 31.08
C GLU A 42 9.67 -4.35 31.51
N THR A 43 10.57 -4.71 30.58
CA THR A 43 11.97 -5.00 30.90
C THR A 43 12.72 -3.75 31.35
N SER A 44 13.38 -3.81 32.52
CA SER A 44 14.18 -2.70 33.07
C SER A 44 15.42 -2.41 32.23
N GLU A 45 15.95 -1.18 32.28
CA GLU A 45 17.09 -0.77 31.44
C GLU A 45 18.32 -1.64 31.65
N GLU A 46 18.56 -2.12 32.87
CA GLU A 46 19.70 -2.95 33.23
C GLU A 46 19.65 -4.35 32.60
N GLU A 47 18.44 -4.86 32.33
CA GLU A 47 18.20 -6.18 31.75
C GLU A 47 18.05 -6.15 30.22
N ARG A 48 18.02 -4.95 29.62
CA ARG A 48 17.80 -4.80 28.18
C ARG A 48 19.00 -5.30 27.38
N LEU A 49 18.69 -6.15 26.41
CA LEU A 49 19.62 -6.50 25.34
C LEU A 49 19.94 -5.26 24.49
N GLY A 50 21.15 -5.17 23.95
CA GLY A 50 21.51 -4.08 23.00
C GLY A 50 20.60 -4.03 21.75
N THR A 51 19.90 -5.11 21.44
CA THR A 51 18.94 -5.21 20.33
C THR A 51 17.51 -4.85 20.72
N HIS A 52 17.26 -4.45 21.97
CA HIS A 52 15.93 -4.19 22.52
C HIS A 52 15.09 -3.25 21.64
N ASN A 53 15.63 -2.09 21.29
CA ASN A 53 14.95 -1.09 20.45
C ASN A 53 14.61 -1.63 19.06
N ARG A 54 15.49 -2.46 18.47
CA ARG A 54 15.24 -3.09 17.17
C ARG A 54 14.12 -4.12 17.28
N LEU A 55 14.14 -4.95 18.33
CA LEU A 55 13.13 -5.97 18.55
C LEU A 55 11.75 -5.33 18.80
N LEU A 56 11.71 -4.29 19.62
CA LEU A 56 10.50 -3.50 19.86
C LEU A 56 9.94 -2.92 18.55
N GLY A 57 10.78 -2.33 17.70
CA GLY A 57 10.35 -1.77 16.42
C GLY A 57 9.83 -2.84 15.45
N VAL A 58 10.52 -3.99 15.34
CA VAL A 58 10.07 -5.09 14.47
C VAL A 58 8.75 -5.66 14.95
N LEU A 59 8.60 -5.97 16.25
CA LEU A 59 7.37 -6.53 16.79
C LEU A 59 6.19 -5.55 16.73
N THR A 60 6.46 -4.25 16.88
CA THR A 60 5.43 -3.21 16.68
C THR A 60 4.91 -3.23 15.23
N ASN A 61 5.82 -3.30 14.24
CA ASN A 61 5.41 -3.44 12.84
C ASN A 61 4.62 -4.73 12.59
N VAL A 62 5.05 -5.86 13.17
CA VAL A 62 4.34 -7.15 13.05
C VAL A 62 2.93 -7.07 13.67
N ALA A 63 2.77 -6.41 14.81
CA ALA A 63 1.48 -6.25 15.48
C ALA A 63 0.49 -5.39 14.66
N GLU A 64 0.98 -4.38 13.96
CA GLU A 64 0.19 -3.51 13.08
C GLU A 64 -0.05 -4.12 11.68
N GLU A 65 0.66 -5.18 11.32
CA GLU A 65 0.61 -5.79 10.00
C GLU A 65 -0.73 -6.51 9.75
N LEU A 66 -1.32 -6.28 8.58
CA LEU A 66 -2.54 -6.95 8.14
C LEU A 66 -2.30 -8.42 7.83
N GLU A 67 -3.24 -9.27 8.26
CA GLU A 67 -3.30 -10.70 7.94
C GLU A 67 -3.86 -10.93 6.52
N VAL A 68 -3.18 -10.35 5.53
CA VAL A 68 -3.42 -10.59 4.12
C VAL A 68 -2.19 -11.30 3.56
N PRO A 69 -2.36 -12.36 2.74
CA PRO A 69 -1.24 -13.03 2.12
C PRO A 69 -0.53 -12.09 1.15
N LEU A 70 0.81 -12.15 1.15
CA LEU A 70 1.68 -11.35 0.29
C LEU A 70 1.51 -9.83 0.48
N TYR A 71 2.25 -9.04 -0.29
CA TYR A 71 2.20 -7.58 -0.29
C TYR A 71 2.51 -7.05 -1.69
N TYR A 72 2.11 -5.81 -1.94
CA TYR A 72 2.57 -5.06 -3.11
C TYR A 72 3.80 -4.23 -2.74
N GLU A 73 4.77 -4.12 -3.63
CA GLU A 73 5.84 -3.14 -3.45
C GLU A 73 5.41 -1.81 -4.05
N HIS A 74 5.40 -0.76 -3.22
CA HIS A 74 4.94 0.57 -3.60
C HIS A 74 5.65 1.07 -4.86
N ASP A 75 6.98 1.04 -4.89
CA ASP A 75 7.78 1.55 -6.00
C ASP A 75 7.56 0.75 -7.31
N GLN A 76 7.48 -0.59 -7.20
CA GLN A 76 7.27 -1.45 -8.37
C GLN A 76 5.92 -1.23 -9.03
N LEU A 77 4.89 -0.98 -8.24
CA LEU A 77 3.55 -0.71 -8.76
C LEU A 77 3.55 0.50 -9.72
N PHE A 78 4.29 1.55 -9.37
CA PHE A 78 4.41 2.76 -10.21
C PHE A 78 5.45 2.62 -11.33
N ASN A 79 6.45 1.75 -11.17
CA ASN A 79 7.41 1.43 -12.25
C ASN A 79 6.73 0.77 -13.46
N VAL A 80 5.68 -0.04 -13.24
CA VAL A 80 4.94 -0.66 -14.36
C VAL A 80 4.24 0.38 -15.22
N VAL A 81 3.64 1.41 -14.61
CA VAL A 81 2.95 2.51 -15.32
C VAL A 81 3.87 3.64 -15.79
N LYS A 82 5.19 3.52 -15.53
CA LYS A 82 6.21 4.49 -15.96
C LYS A 82 5.91 5.94 -15.51
N CYS A 83 5.42 6.10 -14.27
CA CYS A 83 5.21 7.43 -13.70
C CYS A 83 6.17 7.72 -12.54
N SER A 84 6.29 9.00 -12.18
CA SER A 84 6.94 9.38 -10.93
C SER A 84 6.21 8.76 -9.74
N VAL A 85 6.96 8.17 -8.81
CA VAL A 85 6.41 7.45 -7.66
C VAL A 85 5.83 8.46 -6.66
N PRO A 86 4.51 8.46 -6.38
CA PRO A 86 3.93 9.32 -5.36
C PRO A 86 4.41 8.91 -3.97
N LYS A 87 4.34 9.81 -2.99
CA LYS A 87 4.68 9.48 -1.59
C LYS A 87 3.79 8.34 -1.08
N ALA A 88 4.39 7.35 -0.42
CA ALA A 88 3.66 6.19 0.11
C ALA A 88 2.49 6.59 1.04
N ILE A 89 2.65 7.67 1.82
CA ILE A 89 1.61 8.23 2.69
C ILE A 89 0.37 8.64 1.89
N SER A 90 0.54 9.20 0.68
CA SER A 90 -0.57 9.62 -0.19
C SER A 90 -1.39 8.42 -0.65
N VAL A 91 -0.70 7.36 -1.09
CA VAL A 91 -1.34 6.11 -1.54
C VAL A 91 -2.04 5.41 -0.39
N LYS A 92 -1.37 5.29 0.78
CA LYS A 92 -1.97 4.73 1.99
C LYS A 92 -3.22 5.52 2.42
N SER A 93 -3.15 6.86 2.40
CA SER A 93 -4.30 7.73 2.69
C SER A 93 -5.46 7.52 1.70
N ALA A 94 -5.16 7.41 0.41
CA ALA A 94 -6.18 7.15 -0.62
C ALA A 94 -6.90 5.81 -0.38
N ILE A 95 -6.16 4.77 0.02
CA ILE A 95 -6.71 3.45 0.36
C ILE A 95 -7.60 3.53 1.61
N LEU A 96 -7.12 4.20 2.67
CA LEU A 96 -7.89 4.41 3.91
C LEU A 96 -9.18 5.19 3.66
N ASN A 97 -9.11 6.29 2.91
CA ASN A 97 -10.28 7.12 2.60
C ASN A 97 -11.30 6.39 1.70
N ALA A 98 -10.87 5.37 0.94
CA ALA A 98 -11.76 4.54 0.16
C ALA A 98 -12.47 3.44 0.99
N GLY A 99 -12.15 3.33 2.29
CA GLY A 99 -12.72 2.37 3.23
C GLY A 99 -11.97 1.04 3.31
N TYR A 100 -10.76 0.97 2.72
CA TYR A 100 -9.92 -0.23 2.77
C TYR A 100 -8.86 -0.09 3.87
N LYS A 101 -8.40 -1.22 4.40
CA LYS A 101 -7.30 -1.28 5.36
C LYS A 101 -5.97 -1.32 4.64
N VAL A 102 -4.96 -0.70 5.22
CA VAL A 102 -3.59 -0.72 4.70
C VAL A 102 -2.58 -0.82 5.84
N SER A 103 -1.51 -1.59 5.65
CA SER A 103 -0.37 -1.67 6.57
C SER A 103 0.95 -1.74 5.79
N GLY A 104 2.06 -1.54 6.48
CA GLY A 104 3.37 -1.97 5.99
C GLY A 104 3.54 -3.49 6.12
N SER A 105 4.77 -3.96 5.87
CA SER A 105 5.20 -5.31 6.27
C SER A 105 6.53 -5.22 7.01
N HIS A 106 6.71 -6.06 8.02
CA HIS A 106 7.99 -6.15 8.73
C HIS A 106 9.14 -6.62 7.82
N CYS A 107 8.85 -7.35 6.74
CA CYS A 107 9.87 -7.86 5.82
C CYS A 107 10.43 -6.81 4.85
N ASN A 108 9.67 -5.74 4.56
CA ASN A 108 10.08 -4.73 3.57
C ASN A 108 9.43 -3.37 3.88
N PRO A 109 10.22 -2.30 4.08
CA PRO A 109 9.70 -0.96 4.37
C PRO A 109 8.87 -0.36 3.23
N ARG A 110 9.08 -0.80 1.98
CA ARG A 110 8.31 -0.39 0.80
C ARG A 110 7.06 -1.25 0.56
N ALA A 111 6.80 -2.23 1.42
CA ALA A 111 5.64 -3.08 1.29
C ALA A 111 4.34 -2.34 1.61
N LEU A 112 3.32 -2.69 0.85
CA LEU A 112 1.96 -2.23 0.96
C LEU A 112 1.06 -3.45 1.05
N LYS A 113 0.64 -3.79 2.27
CA LYS A 113 -0.40 -4.80 2.50
C LYS A 113 -1.75 -4.11 2.56
N THR A 114 -2.74 -4.66 1.87
CA THR A 114 -4.08 -4.07 1.81
C THR A 114 -5.12 -5.12 1.46
N ASN A 115 -6.35 -4.92 1.96
CA ASN A 115 -7.52 -5.67 1.51
C ASN A 115 -8.22 -5.04 0.29
N ALA A 116 -7.66 -3.96 -0.27
CA ALA A 116 -8.21 -3.33 -1.45
C ALA A 116 -8.11 -4.25 -2.67
N PRO A 117 -9.14 -4.30 -3.54
CA PRO A 117 -9.07 -5.06 -4.76
C PRO A 117 -8.00 -4.47 -5.69
N THR A 118 -7.30 -5.33 -6.42
CA THR A 118 -6.23 -4.94 -7.35
C THR A 118 -6.66 -3.91 -8.36
N GLN A 119 -7.90 -4.00 -8.85
CA GLN A 119 -8.49 -3.01 -9.75
C GLN A 119 -8.42 -1.60 -9.18
N PHE A 120 -8.68 -1.44 -7.87
CA PHE A 120 -8.61 -0.15 -7.19
C PHE A 120 -7.16 0.36 -7.08
N LEU A 121 -6.19 -0.52 -6.85
CA LEU A 121 -4.77 -0.14 -6.85
C LEU A 121 -4.33 0.38 -8.23
N TRP A 122 -4.75 -0.28 -9.32
CA TRP A 122 -4.50 0.19 -10.67
C TRP A 122 -5.23 1.50 -10.99
N ASP A 123 -6.40 1.75 -10.40
CA ASP A 123 -7.09 3.04 -10.53
C ASP A 123 -6.27 4.17 -9.92
N ILE A 124 -5.65 3.95 -8.75
CA ILE A 124 -4.71 4.91 -8.14
C ILE A 124 -3.51 5.16 -9.07
N CYS A 125 -2.92 4.11 -9.64
CA CYS A 125 -1.78 4.27 -10.55
C CYS A 125 -2.15 5.05 -11.82
N ARG A 126 -3.28 4.73 -12.44
CA ARG A 126 -3.78 5.46 -13.62
C ARG A 126 -4.11 6.92 -13.31
N PHE A 127 -4.63 7.18 -12.10
CA PHE A 127 -4.87 8.55 -11.64
C PHE A 127 -3.55 9.32 -11.45
N ALA A 128 -2.52 8.69 -10.87
CA ALA A 128 -1.21 9.30 -10.69
C ALA A 128 -0.58 9.70 -12.03
N VAL A 129 -0.62 8.82 -13.05
CA VAL A 129 -0.13 9.12 -14.41
C VAL A 129 -0.82 10.37 -14.98
N ARG A 130 -2.16 10.43 -14.92
CA ARG A 130 -2.94 11.56 -15.46
C ARG A 130 -2.60 12.87 -14.77
N THR A 131 -2.38 12.84 -13.46
CA THR A 131 -2.03 14.02 -12.68
C THR A 131 -0.68 14.60 -13.11
N VAL A 132 0.30 13.74 -13.43
CA VAL A 132 1.61 14.17 -13.93
C VAL A 132 1.50 14.80 -15.33
N SER A 133 0.69 14.23 -16.22
CA SER A 133 0.45 14.79 -17.56
C SER A 133 -0.32 16.11 -17.53
N HIS A 134 -1.27 16.27 -16.59
CA HIS A 134 -2.08 17.49 -16.45
C HIS A 134 -1.35 18.61 -15.69
N PHE A 135 -0.35 18.31 -14.87
CA PHE A 135 0.49 19.34 -14.24
C PHE A 135 1.24 20.21 -15.27
N PHE A 136 1.47 19.68 -16.48
CA PHE A 136 2.04 20.43 -17.61
C PHE A 136 1.02 21.28 -18.38
N LEU A 137 -0.29 21.07 -18.21
CA LEU A 137 -1.35 21.80 -18.93
C LEU A 137 -2.37 22.33 -17.91
N SER A 138 -2.10 23.55 -17.42
CA SER A 138 -3.01 24.52 -16.81
C SER A 138 -4.27 24.05 -16.04
N HIS A 139 -4.27 24.33 -14.73
CA HIS A 139 -5.32 25.07 -13.99
C HIS A 139 -6.83 24.86 -14.28
N LYS A 140 -7.33 23.67 -14.65
CA LYS A 140 -8.75 23.31 -14.40
C LYS A 140 -8.88 21.85 -13.99
N PHE A 141 -9.34 21.64 -12.76
CA PHE A 141 -9.50 20.35 -12.10
C PHE A 141 -10.98 20.00 -12.03
N GLU A 142 -11.63 19.87 -13.18
CA GLU A 142 -13.01 19.42 -13.27
C GLU A 142 -13.09 18.33 -14.35
N ASP A 143 -13.71 17.20 -13.96
CA ASP A 143 -14.04 16.02 -14.78
C ASP A 143 -12.97 14.92 -14.98
N VAL A 144 -12.34 14.45 -13.89
CA VAL A 144 -11.74 13.10 -13.88
C VAL A 144 -12.80 12.05 -13.48
N SER A 145 -13.55 11.60 -14.48
CA SER A 145 -14.41 10.41 -14.36
C SER A 145 -13.55 9.14 -14.35
N LEU A 146 -13.26 8.58 -13.17
CA LEU A 146 -12.70 7.23 -13.05
C LEU A 146 -13.82 6.22 -13.33
N PRO A 147 -13.75 5.42 -14.42
CA PRO A 147 -14.91 4.72 -14.97
C PRO A 147 -15.50 3.62 -14.07
N ASN A 148 -14.90 3.31 -12.92
CA ASN A 148 -15.36 2.26 -12.00
C ASN A 148 -15.35 2.69 -10.53
N LEU A 149 -15.25 3.99 -10.24
CA LEU A 149 -15.13 4.48 -8.88
C LEU A 149 -16.25 5.47 -8.56
N SER A 150 -17.02 5.17 -7.50
CA SER A 150 -18.11 6.05 -7.03
C SER A 150 -17.57 7.47 -6.83
N ARG A 151 -18.39 8.49 -7.19
CA ARG A 151 -18.03 9.93 -7.08
C ARG A 151 -17.39 10.29 -5.73
N LYS A 152 -17.81 9.64 -4.63
CA LYS A 152 -17.25 9.85 -3.28
C LYS A 152 -15.80 9.34 -3.15
N LYS A 153 -15.50 8.18 -3.72
CA LYS A 153 -14.17 7.54 -3.70
C LYS A 153 -13.19 8.26 -4.66
N THR A 154 -13.69 8.77 -5.78
CA THR A 154 -12.92 9.63 -6.70
C THR A 154 -12.53 10.96 -6.04
N ALA A 155 -13.48 11.60 -5.34
CA ALA A 155 -13.22 12.84 -4.61
C ALA A 155 -12.19 12.68 -3.47
N ALA A 156 -12.14 11.52 -2.81
CA ALA A 156 -11.16 11.21 -1.76
C ALA A 156 -9.72 11.11 -2.30
N ILE A 157 -9.53 10.40 -3.43
CA ILE A 157 -8.24 10.29 -4.12
C ILE A 157 -7.76 11.66 -4.58
N VAL A 158 -8.66 12.43 -5.21
CA VAL A 158 -8.40 13.78 -5.70
C VAL A 158 -8.02 14.72 -4.55
N LYS A 159 -8.78 14.76 -3.45
CA LYS A 159 -8.49 15.64 -2.30
C LYS A 159 -7.16 15.29 -1.60
N SER A 160 -6.84 14.01 -1.44
CA SER A 160 -5.58 13.57 -0.82
C SER A 160 -4.36 13.93 -1.66
N ILE A 161 -4.45 13.84 -2.99
CA ILE A 161 -3.33 14.14 -3.89
C ILE A 161 -3.21 15.65 -4.14
N HIS A 162 -4.33 16.38 -4.25
CA HIS A 162 -4.34 17.85 -4.41
C HIS A 162 -3.76 18.59 -3.20
N LYS A 163 -4.05 18.13 -1.97
CA LYS A 163 -3.47 18.70 -0.73
C LYS A 163 -1.94 18.55 -0.65
N LEU A 164 -1.35 17.64 -1.43
CA LEU A 164 0.09 17.42 -1.51
C LEU A 164 0.77 18.13 -2.69
N CYS A 165 0.05 18.37 -3.79
CA CYS A 165 0.55 19.22 -4.90
C CYS A 165 0.65 20.70 -4.50
N LEU A 166 -0.25 21.20 -3.64
CA LEU A 166 -0.21 22.58 -3.14
C LEU A 166 0.89 22.81 -2.08
N ASN A 167 1.28 21.79 -1.31
CA ASN A 167 2.37 21.88 -0.31
C ASN A 167 3.77 21.66 -0.92
N ARG A 168 3.93 21.94 -2.22
CA ARG A 168 5.21 21.91 -2.92
C ARG A 168 5.61 23.28 -3.48
N ILE A 169 5.01 24.35 -2.96
CA ILE A 169 5.45 25.75 -3.05
C ILE A 169 5.66 26.25 -1.62
#